data_AF-A0AAU3Z0Q8-F1
#
_entry.id   AF-A0AAU3Z0Q8-F1
#
_cell.length_a   1.000
_cell.length_b   1.000
_cell.length_c   1.000
_cell.angle_alpha   90.00
_cell.angle_beta   90.00
_cell.angle_gamma   90.00
#
_symmetry.space_group_name_H-M   'P 1'
#
loop_
_entity.id
_entity.type
_entity.pdbx_description
1 polymer ?
#
loop_
_entity_poly.entity_id
_entity_poly.type
_entity_poly.pdbx_seq_one_letter_code
_entity_poly.pdbx_strand_id
1 'polypeptide(L)' 'MSIKPSAGNTSGLEWIKSSYSTNDGPECVEIAAVTSTVHVRDSKNIPGPQLGFTPGAWTDFVTHASGN' A
#
# COMPACT_ATOMS: atom_id res chain seq x y z
N MET A 1 9.78 -11.60 -5.31
CA MET A 1 8.47 -10.94 -5.51
C MET A 1 8.52 -10.23 -6.85
N SER A 2 7.77 -10.69 -7.84
CA SER A 2 7.74 -10.07 -9.17
C SER A 2 6.44 -9.31 -9.31
N ILE A 3 6.51 -7.99 -9.25
CA ILE A 3 5.37 -7.12 -9.57
C ILE A 3 5.12 -7.21 -11.07
N LYS A 4 3.99 -7.80 -11.47
CA LYS A 4 3.50 -7.75 -12.85
C LYS A 4 2.50 -6.60 -12.95
N PRO A 5 2.78 -5.54 -13.72
CA PRO A 5 1.79 -4.52 -14.00
C PRO A 5 0.79 -5.10 -15.01
N SER A 6 -0.45 -5.31 -14.60
CA SER A 6 -1.54 -5.69 -15.51
C SER A 6 -2.38 -4.46 -15.78
N ALA A 7 -2.45 -4.08 -17.06
CA ALA A 7 -3.10 -2.88 -17.52
C ALA A 7 -4.64 -2.98 -17.49
N GLY A 8 -5.27 -2.00 -16.85
CA GLY A 8 -6.52 -1.40 -17.33
C GLY A 8 -7.76 -1.61 -16.45
N ASN A 9 -8.16 -0.58 -15.68
CA ASN A 9 -9.38 0.23 -15.89
C ASN A 9 -9.70 1.14 -14.68
N THR A 10 -8.95 2.24 -14.48
CA THR A 10 -9.44 3.60 -14.16
C THR A 10 -8.25 4.50 -13.80
N SER A 11 -8.40 5.81 -14.00
CA SER A 11 -7.40 6.86 -13.75
C SER A 11 -7.05 7.09 -12.26
N GLY A 12 -6.95 6.03 -11.47
CA GLY A 12 -6.74 6.05 -10.01
C GLY A 12 -5.71 5.03 -9.58
N LEU A 13 -5.00 5.35 -8.50
CA LEU A 13 -3.97 4.55 -7.84
C LEU A 13 -4.21 3.02 -7.89
N GLU A 14 -3.21 2.26 -8.35
CA GLU A 14 -3.23 0.78 -8.38
C GLU A 14 -2.99 0.22 -6.97
N TRP A 15 -4.06 -0.18 -6.27
CA TRP A 15 -4.00 -0.67 -4.90
C TRP A 15 -3.69 -2.17 -4.81
N ILE A 16 -2.66 -2.50 -4.03
CA ILE A 16 -2.18 -3.85 -3.76
C ILE A 16 -2.46 -4.17 -2.29
N LYS A 17 -3.25 -5.21 -2.05
CA LYS A 17 -3.55 -5.71 -0.70
C LYS A 17 -2.40 -6.56 -0.16
N SER A 18 -2.08 -6.40 1.12
CA SER A 18 -1.07 -7.22 1.78
C SER A 18 -1.52 -8.69 1.86
N SER A 19 -0.58 -9.62 1.67
CA SER A 19 -0.83 -11.07 1.80
C SER A 19 -1.10 -11.53 3.22
N TYR A 20 -0.82 -10.68 4.23
CA TYR A 20 -1.12 -10.94 5.64
C TYR A 20 -2.56 -10.56 6.00
N SER A 21 -3.28 -9.90 5.09
CA SER A 21 -4.67 -9.49 5.31
C SER A 21 -5.61 -10.65 4.98
N THR A 22 -5.90 -11.47 5.99
CA THR A 22 -6.96 -12.49 5.92
C THR A 22 -8.32 -11.86 6.23
N ASN A 23 -9.40 -12.46 5.69
CA ASN A 23 -10.76 -11.93 5.84
C ASN A 23 -11.24 -11.85 7.30
N ASP A 24 -10.63 -12.63 8.20
CA ASP A 24 -10.91 -12.71 9.64
C ASP A 24 -9.90 -11.94 10.50
N GLY A 25 -8.80 -11.44 9.92
CA GLY A 25 -7.74 -10.74 10.65
C GLY A 25 -8.06 -9.25 10.84
N PRO A 26 -7.65 -8.61 11.96
CA PRO A 26 -7.93 -7.19 12.21
C PRO A 26 -7.22 -6.26 11.22
N GLU A 27 -6.10 -6.67 10.62
CA GLU A 27 -5.15 -5.76 9.96
C GLU A 27 -5.19 -5.90 8.42
N CYS A 28 -6.01 -5.06 7.78
CA CYS A 28 -6.16 -5.06 6.32
C CYS A 28 -5.61 -3.77 5.72
N VAL A 29 -4.36 -3.78 5.26
CA VAL A 29 -3.73 -2.63 4.61
C VAL A 29 -3.58 -2.83 3.11
N GLU A 30 -3.75 -1.75 2.35
CA GLU A 30 -3.52 -1.68 0.92
C GLU A 30 -2.51 -0.57 0.61
N ILE A 31 -1.62 -0.83 -0.34
CA ILE A 31 -0.63 0.14 -0.80
C ILE A 31 -0.79 0.42 -2.29
N ALA A 32 -0.57 1.65 -2.72
CA ALA A 32 -0.45 2.00 -4.13
C ALA A 32 0.82 2.80 -4.37
N ALA A 33 1.73 2.23 -5.15
CA ALA A 33 2.99 2.88 -5.50
C ALA A 33 2.83 3.61 -6.84
N VAL A 34 2.94 4.93 -6.81
CA VAL A 34 3.13 5.76 -8.01
C VAL A 34 4.54 6.33 -8.03
N THR A 35 4.96 6.86 -9.17
CA THR A 35 6.36 7.26 -9.44
C THR A 35 6.97 8.16 -8.36
N SER A 36 6.18 9.00 -7.70
CA SER A 36 6.65 9.96 -6.70
C SER A 36 6.12 9.71 -5.28
N THR A 37 5.17 8.80 -5.10
CA THR A 37 4.42 8.69 -3.84
C THR A 37 3.98 7.24 -3.61
N VAL A 38 4.13 6.76 -2.39
CA VAL A 38 3.52 5.52 -1.93
C VAL A 38 2.32 5.88 -1.07
N HIS A 39 1.14 5.48 -1.52
CA HIS A 39 -0.09 5.66 -0.77
C HIS A 39 -0.37 4.41 0.07
N VAL A 40 -0.83 4.60 1.30
CA VAL A 40 -1.22 3.53 2.21
C VAL A 40 -2.60 3.85 2.76
N ARG A 41 -3.50 2.88 2.74
CA ARG A 41 -4.83 3.01 3.33
C ARG A 41 -5.25 1.73 4.04
N ASP A 42 -6.23 1.88 4.92
CA ASP A 42 -6.96 0.77 5.50
C ASP A 42 -8.01 0.26 4.50
N SER A 43 -7.95 -1.04 4.18
CA SER A 43 -8.84 -1.70 3.22
C SER A 43 -10.29 -1.78 3.75
N LYS A 44 -10.49 -1.71 5.08
CA LYS A 44 -11.82 -1.76 5.70
C LYS A 44 -12.47 -0.38 5.82
N ASN A 45 -11.68 0.69 5.75
CA ASN A 45 -12.10 2.07 5.82
C ASN A 45 -11.64 2.86 4.59
N ILE A 46 -12.15 2.47 3.42
CA ILE A 46 -11.89 3.12 2.12
C ILE A 46 -12.14 4.64 2.13
N PRO A 47 -13.21 5.19 2.74
CA PRO A 47 -13.41 6.64 2.80
C PRO A 47 -12.54 7.33 3.86
N GLY A 48 -11.78 6.57 4.65
CA GLY A 48 -10.89 7.06 5.68
C GLY A 48 -9.64 7.76 5.14
N PRO A 49 -8.82 8.32 6.05
CA PRO A 49 -7.59 9.00 5.69
C PRO A 49 -6.59 8.06 5.01
N GLN A 50 -5.89 8.58 4.00
CA GLN A 50 -4.82 7.87 3.28
C GLN A 50 -3.48 8.54 3.60
N LEU A 51 -2.48 7.73 3.93
CA LEU A 51 -1.12 8.21 4.14
C LEU A 51 -0.38 8.26 2.79
N GLY A 52 0.43 9.28 2.58
CA GLY A 52 1.26 9.44 1.38
C GLY A 52 2.72 9.65 1.78
N PHE A 53 3.60 8.77 1.29
CA PHE A 53 5.02 8.79 1.58
C PHE A 53 5.81 9.11 0.30
N THR A 54 6.89 9.86 0.42
CA THR A 54 7.90 9.88 -0.65
C THR A 54 8.62 8.52 -0.70
N PRO A 55 9.25 8.13 -1.83
CA PRO A 55 9.90 6.84 -1.93
C PRO A 55 10.98 6.62 -0.87
N GLY A 56 11.77 7.65 -0.56
CA GLY A 56 12.79 7.58 0.51
C GLY A 56 12.17 7.38 1.90
N ALA A 57 11.15 8.18 2.24
CA ALA A 57 10.46 8.04 3.52
C ALA A 57 9.76 6.69 3.67
N TRP A 58 9.25 6.12 2.57
CA TRP A 58 8.69 4.77 2.55
C TRP A 58 9.77 3.72 2.86
N THR A 59 10.96 3.84 2.27
CA THR A 59 12.08 2.94 2.56
C THR A 59 12.53 3.02 4.03
N ASP A 60 12.65 4.22 4.59
CA ASP A 60 13.01 4.41 6.00
C ASP A 60 11.94 3.82 6.92
N PHE A 61 10.66 4.07 6.61
CA PHE A 61 9.52 3.52 7.34
C PHE A 61 9.52 1.99 7.34
N VAL A 62 9.70 1.36 6.18
CA VAL A 62 9.73 -0.11 6.07
C VAL A 62 10.92 -0.69 6.82
N THR A 63 12.11 -0.08 6.72
CA THR A 63 13.29 -0.50 7.47
C THR A 63 13.00 -0.51 8.96
N HIS A 64 12.48 0.61 9.48
CA HIS A 64 12.10 0.72 10.89
C HIS A 64 11.02 -0.28 11.31
N ALA A 65 9.95 -0.43 10.52
CA ALA A 65 8.83 -1.31 10.82
C ALA A 65 9.19 -2.80 10.76
N SER A 66 10.19 -3.17 9.94
CA SER A 66 10.67 -4.55 9.80
C SER A 66 11.62 -5.00 10.92
N GLY A 67 12.01 -4.09 11.82
CA GLY A 67 12.88 -4.40 12.97
C GLY A 67 14.34 -4.68 12.61
N ASN A 68 14.82 -4.16 11.47
CA ASN A 68 16.20 -4.33 11.01
C ASN A 68 17.07 -3.09 11.26
#